data_AF-M7MN13-F1
#
_entry.id   AF-M7MN13-F1
#
_cell.length_a   1.000
_cell.length_b   1.000
_cell.length_c   1.000
_cell.angle_alpha   90.00
_cell.angle_beta   90.00
_cell.angle_gamma   90.00
#
_symmetry.space_group_name_H-M   'P 1'
#
loop_
_entity.id
_entity.type
_entity.pdbx_description
1 polymer ?
#
loop_
_entity_poly.entity_id
_entity_poly.type
_entity_poly.pdbx_seq_one_letter_code
_entity_poly.pdbx_strand_id
1 'polypeptide(L)'
;MYFIEKQEKYVVTRIKFFVFLCRFIELITINNINLWKKISLNIETSKHRNIETSKHRNIETSSRLSLISICLILFVLTIFNCKQDDIQDVDFNSIQNQKETINHFTIEDLPDIEHALNKIGSNTTGRLMTTTFGDLDLSDILQFVNVDGKESYSFRILNSNNSQSQTDFENLHLIKLPEDDGYLAYIIQWQPDPDWYIDNSYIFNIETFSGVMNRFDLDYNLLDSKEFIDGIDVDEQDDNNRTMDNGCDVLQYTVCVDTDDCSCTPDDCYEVIEITCSSGGGGDGGNTGDGNLPNEEGGTGSHVPGGSTPGGTNTGEFVPGGNGTVVAIPPKPSEVFNSFDGITLTLQQAVWVNKESNEEEVAQLLGFILEHCQSDVVTELTCGEAKEFDLLALEAMMNGGVVEFDELYISVNVPDDDYVYLGSKELIPNPLVLSNGDEITVTFGTTKDLINANQPVSIDLIDGIKFAIEEANSNLSSTDQITSIHIMATTNGHGSTGSSNHLKATAVDISRINDQKMIITGVNDQIIQLQTSMDNFSYVRENFGPYFKHKYSIETNTWNYNYNVSGHNDHIHFSVRR
;
A
#
# COMPACT_ATOMS: atom_id res chain seq x y z
N MET A 1 37.89 -2.69 -31.39
CA MET A 1 36.68 -2.38 -30.61
C MET A 1 36.23 -3.56 -29.77
N TYR A 2 35.99 -4.75 -30.35
CA TYR A 2 35.59 -5.99 -29.64
C TYR A 2 36.57 -6.52 -28.55
N PHE A 3 37.82 -6.06 -28.52
CA PHE A 3 38.83 -6.47 -27.52
C PHE A 3 38.89 -5.53 -26.30
N ILE A 4 38.36 -4.30 -26.41
CA ILE A 4 38.32 -3.29 -25.35
C ILE A 4 37.08 -3.52 -24.48
N GLU A 5 35.95 -3.83 -25.10
CA GLU A 5 34.67 -4.14 -24.45
C GLU A 5 34.74 -5.35 -23.49
N LYS A 6 35.58 -6.34 -23.82
CA LYS A 6 35.80 -7.54 -23.00
C LYS A 6 36.71 -7.29 -21.80
N GLN A 7 37.60 -6.30 -21.87
CA GLN A 7 38.47 -5.88 -20.77
C GLN A 7 37.69 -5.00 -19.77
N GLU A 8 36.81 -4.12 -20.26
CA GLU A 8 35.96 -3.26 -19.41
C GLU A 8 34.95 -4.06 -18.58
N LYS A 9 34.25 -5.03 -19.19
CA LYS A 9 33.38 -5.95 -18.44
C LYS A 9 34.15 -6.71 -17.34
N TYR A 10 35.41 -7.05 -17.59
CA TYR A 10 36.24 -7.77 -16.62
C TYR A 10 36.67 -6.92 -15.42
N VAL A 11 36.94 -5.62 -15.64
CA VAL A 11 37.32 -4.67 -14.58
C VAL A 11 36.12 -4.27 -13.74
N VAL A 12 34.98 -3.96 -14.37
CA VAL A 12 33.73 -3.60 -13.67
C VAL A 12 33.22 -4.77 -12.83
N THR A 13 33.29 -6.00 -13.35
CA THR A 13 32.89 -7.21 -12.59
C THR A 13 33.78 -7.42 -11.36
N ARG A 14 35.09 -7.14 -11.44
CA ARG A 14 35.99 -7.24 -10.28
C ARG A 14 35.73 -6.17 -9.23
N ILE A 15 35.39 -4.95 -9.65
CA ILE A 15 35.05 -3.86 -8.73
C ILE A 15 33.71 -4.16 -8.02
N LYS A 16 32.68 -4.59 -8.78
CA LYS A 16 31.37 -4.99 -8.20
C LYS A 16 31.52 -6.16 -7.23
N PHE A 17 32.28 -7.20 -7.59
CA PHE A 17 32.56 -8.33 -6.70
C PHE A 17 33.31 -7.90 -5.42
N PHE A 18 34.23 -6.94 -5.54
CA PHE A 18 34.97 -6.41 -4.39
C PHE A 18 34.10 -5.55 -3.46
N VAL A 19 33.23 -4.70 -4.00
CA VAL A 19 32.25 -3.93 -3.22
C VAL A 19 31.27 -4.86 -2.49
N PHE A 20 30.80 -5.91 -3.17
CA PHE A 20 29.97 -6.96 -2.58
C PHE A 20 30.69 -7.67 -1.42
N LEU A 21 31.96 -8.05 -1.62
CA LEU A 21 32.76 -8.71 -0.58
C LEU A 21 32.99 -7.80 0.64
N CYS A 22 33.21 -6.50 0.42
CA CYS A 22 33.34 -5.52 1.50
C CYS A 22 32.04 -5.38 2.31
N ARG A 23 30.89 -5.24 1.64
CA ARG A 23 29.58 -5.17 2.31
C ARG A 23 29.25 -6.46 3.05
N PHE A 24 29.60 -7.62 2.48
CA PHE A 24 29.41 -8.91 3.13
C PHE A 24 30.24 -9.06 4.42
N ILE A 25 31.51 -8.60 4.40
CA ILE A 25 32.37 -8.59 5.59
C ILE A 25 31.85 -7.60 6.65
N GLU A 26 31.34 -6.45 6.23
CA GLU A 26 30.72 -5.46 7.11
C GLU A 26 29.47 -6.04 7.80
N LEU A 27 28.59 -6.71 7.05
CA LEU A 27 27.40 -7.41 7.57
C LEU A 27 27.75 -8.50 8.58
N ILE A 28 28.75 -9.33 8.29
CA ILE A 28 29.25 -10.36 9.22
C ILE A 28 29.77 -9.71 10.51
N THR A 29 30.45 -8.57 10.39
CA THR A 29 31.03 -7.87 11.55
C THR A 29 29.93 -7.25 12.43
N ILE A 30 28.94 -6.61 11.81
CA ILE A 30 27.77 -6.01 12.50
C ILE A 30 26.93 -7.09 13.19
N ASN A 31 26.62 -8.19 12.49
CA ASN A 31 25.84 -9.29 13.08
C ASN A 31 26.56 -9.96 14.26
N ASN A 32 27.88 -10.15 14.17
CA ASN A 32 28.65 -10.68 15.30
C ASN A 32 28.70 -9.72 16.50
N ILE A 33 28.76 -8.41 16.27
CA ILE A 33 28.69 -7.39 17.33
C ILE A 33 27.30 -7.38 17.99
N ASN A 34 26.24 -7.45 17.20
CA ASN A 34 24.86 -7.46 17.70
C ASN A 34 24.53 -8.75 18.47
N LEU A 35 25.01 -9.91 18.00
CA LEU A 35 24.91 -11.18 18.73
C LEU A 35 25.63 -11.11 20.07
N TRP A 36 26.83 -10.51 20.10
CA TRP A 36 27.57 -10.28 21.36
C TRP A 36 26.87 -9.31 22.30
N LYS A 37 26.29 -8.22 21.80
CA LYS A 37 25.46 -7.30 22.61
C LYS A 37 24.23 -8.02 23.18
N LYS A 38 23.56 -8.86 22.40
CA LYS A 38 22.38 -9.64 22.83
C LYS A 38 22.74 -10.71 23.88
N ILE A 39 23.89 -11.37 23.74
CA ILE A 39 24.42 -12.30 24.74
C ILE A 39 24.83 -11.54 26.02
N SER A 40 25.35 -10.33 25.89
CA SER A 40 25.77 -9.50 27.03
C SER A 40 24.58 -8.89 27.79
N LEU A 41 23.48 -8.57 27.10
CA LEU A 41 22.24 -8.04 27.72
C LEU A 41 21.40 -9.11 28.43
N ASN A 42 21.52 -10.38 28.05
CA ASN A 42 20.78 -11.49 28.69
C ASN A 42 21.42 -11.99 30.00
N ILE A 43 22.43 -11.29 30.52
CA ILE A 43 23.04 -11.58 31.82
C ILE A 43 22.68 -10.45 32.79
N GLU A 44 21.41 -10.37 33.20
CA GLU A 44 21.02 -9.69 34.45
C GLU A 44 20.04 -10.54 35.27
N THR A 45 20.55 -10.99 36.43
CA THR A 45 19.85 -11.19 37.70
C THR A 45 18.67 -12.19 37.78
N SER A 46 18.99 -13.49 37.68
CA SER A 46 18.22 -14.49 38.44
C SER A 46 18.88 -14.75 39.80
N LYS A 47 18.08 -14.59 40.85
CA LYS A 47 18.45 -14.77 42.26
C LYS A 47 18.98 -16.18 42.53
N HIS A 48 20.28 -16.38 42.75
CA HIS A 48 20.77 -17.46 43.60
C HIS A 48 22.06 -17.10 44.36
N ARG A 49 22.04 -17.43 45.65
CA ARG A 49 23.12 -17.31 46.64
C ARG A 49 24.31 -18.21 46.30
N ASN A 50 25.51 -17.70 46.60
CA ASN A 50 26.77 -18.41 46.90
C ASN A 50 27.22 -19.51 45.92
N ILE A 51 28.02 -19.14 44.92
CA ILE A 51 29.03 -20.04 44.34
C ILE A 51 30.33 -19.24 44.15
N GLU A 52 31.43 -19.79 44.69
CA GLU A 52 32.79 -19.27 44.55
C GLU A 52 33.23 -19.21 43.09
N THR A 53 33.65 -18.03 42.63
CA THR A 53 34.34 -17.86 41.35
C THR A 53 35.82 -18.17 41.51
N SER A 54 36.23 -19.35 41.04
CA SER A 54 37.64 -19.61 40.74
C SER A 54 37.81 -20.12 39.30
N LYS A 55 38.73 -19.45 38.58
CA LYS A 55 39.35 -19.83 37.30
C LYS A 55 38.49 -19.76 36.02
N HIS A 56 38.55 -18.61 35.35
CA HIS A 56 38.58 -18.57 33.89
C HIS A 56 39.88 -17.94 33.40
N ARG A 57 40.58 -18.69 32.53
CA ARG A 57 41.81 -18.28 31.84
C ARG A 57 41.49 -17.14 30.87
N ASN A 58 42.35 -16.12 30.87
CA ASN A 58 42.48 -15.14 29.79
C ASN A 58 42.76 -15.90 28.48
N ILE A 59 41.84 -15.82 27.51
CA ILE A 59 42.11 -16.16 26.12
C ILE A 59 42.65 -14.88 25.46
N GLU A 60 43.93 -14.92 25.10
CA GLU A 60 44.67 -13.81 24.52
C GLU A 60 44.03 -13.32 23.20
N THR A 61 43.74 -12.02 23.15
CA THR A 61 43.39 -11.23 21.96
C THR A 61 44.55 -11.04 20.96
N SER A 62 45.65 -11.79 21.11
CA SER A 62 46.89 -11.63 20.35
C SER A 62 46.82 -12.13 18.90
N SER A 63 45.83 -12.94 18.51
CA SER A 63 45.76 -13.51 17.15
C SER A 63 45.03 -12.63 16.12
N ARG A 64 44.27 -11.61 16.56
CA ARG A 64 43.46 -10.75 15.66
C ARG A 64 44.26 -9.62 14.99
N LEU A 65 45.30 -9.11 15.64
CA LEU A 65 46.20 -8.09 15.07
C LEU A 65 47.06 -8.62 13.91
N SER A 66 47.30 -9.94 13.90
CA SER A 66 48.07 -10.62 12.84
C SER A 66 47.34 -10.65 11.51
N LEU A 67 46.02 -10.90 11.49
CA LEU A 67 45.28 -11.05 10.23
C LEU A 67 45.06 -9.71 9.53
N ILE A 68 44.72 -8.67 10.29
CA ILE A 68 44.50 -7.31 9.76
C ILE A 68 45.80 -6.77 9.14
N SER A 69 46.95 -7.00 9.76
CA SER A 69 48.25 -6.59 9.21
C SER A 69 48.60 -7.33 7.92
N ILE A 70 48.26 -8.62 7.80
CA ILE A 70 48.50 -9.39 6.57
C ILE A 70 47.60 -8.90 5.43
N CYS A 71 46.32 -8.59 5.70
CA CYS A 71 45.42 -8.02 4.69
C CYS A 71 45.88 -6.64 4.19
N LEU A 72 46.40 -5.79 5.09
CA LEU A 72 46.91 -4.46 4.73
C LEU A 72 48.19 -4.54 3.89
N ILE A 73 49.08 -5.48 4.19
CA ILE A 73 50.29 -5.71 3.38
C ILE A 73 49.92 -6.25 1.99
N LEU A 74 48.97 -7.17 1.90
CA LEU A 74 48.48 -7.69 0.62
C LEU A 74 47.80 -6.58 -0.21
N PHE A 75 47.02 -5.70 0.42
CA PHE A 75 46.39 -4.54 -0.22
C PHE A 75 47.42 -3.57 -0.82
N VAL A 76 48.46 -3.23 -0.07
CA VAL A 76 49.55 -2.37 -0.55
C VAL A 76 50.30 -3.04 -1.71
N LEU A 77 50.55 -4.35 -1.64
CA LEU A 77 51.21 -5.09 -2.73
C LEU A 77 50.36 -5.19 -4.01
N THR A 78 49.03 -5.22 -3.91
CA THR A 78 48.14 -5.16 -5.08
C THR A 78 48.11 -3.78 -5.73
N ILE A 79 48.18 -2.69 -4.95
CA ILE A 79 48.21 -1.32 -5.51
C ILE A 79 49.54 -1.04 -6.21
N PHE A 80 50.67 -1.51 -5.65
CA PHE A 80 51.99 -1.26 -6.23
C PHE A 80 52.34 -2.13 -7.47
N ASN A 81 51.53 -3.14 -7.81
CA ASN A 81 51.74 -3.98 -9.00
C ASN A 81 50.86 -3.60 -10.21
N CYS A 82 50.02 -2.58 -10.12
CA CYS A 82 49.43 -1.98 -11.31
C CYS A 82 50.48 -1.13 -12.03
N LYS A 83 51.27 -1.76 -12.89
CA LYS A 83 52.09 -1.05 -13.86
C LYS A 83 51.18 -0.27 -14.81
N GLN A 84 51.50 1.00 -14.92
CA GLN A 84 50.89 1.99 -15.80
C GLN A 84 51.36 1.74 -17.23
N ASP A 85 50.77 0.74 -17.89
CA ASP A 85 50.94 0.54 -19.33
C ASP A 85 49.68 1.08 -20.05
N ASP A 86 49.88 2.18 -20.78
CA ASP A 86 49.04 2.78 -21.82
C ASP A 86 47.50 2.67 -21.65
N ILE A 87 46.96 3.46 -20.73
CA ILE A 87 45.56 3.91 -20.80
C ILE A 87 45.54 5.11 -21.74
N GLN A 88 45.02 4.94 -22.96
CA GLN A 88 44.57 6.08 -23.76
C GLN A 88 43.50 6.83 -22.95
N ASP A 89 43.63 8.15 -22.84
CA ASP A 89 42.59 9.05 -22.34
C ASP A 89 41.31 8.83 -23.17
N VAL A 90 40.46 7.90 -22.72
CA VAL A 90 39.03 7.95 -23.00
C VAL A 90 38.53 9.10 -22.15
N ASP A 91 37.88 10.09 -22.76
CA ASP A 91 37.26 11.19 -22.06
C ASP A 91 36.09 10.67 -21.21
N PHE A 92 36.40 10.16 -20.02
CA PHE A 92 35.44 9.63 -19.07
C PHE A 92 34.39 10.68 -18.66
N ASN A 93 34.69 11.97 -18.81
CA ASN A 93 33.75 13.04 -18.49
C ASN A 93 32.61 13.17 -19.51
N SER A 94 32.77 12.66 -20.74
CA SER A 94 31.70 12.71 -21.75
C SER A 94 30.71 11.54 -21.63
N ILE A 95 31.06 10.44 -20.96
CA ILE A 95 30.21 9.24 -20.79
C ILE A 95 29.61 9.18 -19.38
N GLN A 96 30.21 9.81 -18.37
CA GLN A 96 29.70 9.75 -16.98
C GLN A 96 28.57 10.72 -16.63
N ASN A 97 28.13 11.59 -17.54
CA ASN A 97 27.18 12.66 -17.18
C ASN A 97 25.82 12.60 -17.89
N GLN A 98 25.54 11.59 -18.71
CA GLN A 98 24.16 11.36 -19.17
C GLN A 98 23.44 10.55 -18.10
N LYS A 99 22.90 11.28 -17.13
CA LYS A 99 21.98 10.74 -16.12
C LYS A 99 20.63 10.50 -16.79
N GLU A 100 19.99 9.39 -16.47
CA GLU A 100 18.60 9.16 -16.85
C GLU A 100 17.73 10.21 -16.16
N THR A 101 16.76 10.75 -16.88
CA THR A 101 15.89 11.81 -16.35
C THR A 101 14.43 11.45 -16.57
N ILE A 102 13.61 11.73 -15.55
CA ILE A 102 12.15 11.72 -15.65
C ILE A 102 11.67 13.15 -15.56
N ASN A 103 10.87 13.54 -16.54
CA ASN A 103 10.28 14.87 -16.65
C ASN A 103 8.76 14.74 -16.67
N HIS A 104 8.10 15.67 -15.97
CA HIS A 104 6.64 15.80 -15.98
C HIS A 104 6.22 16.85 -16.99
N PHE A 105 5.22 16.51 -17.79
CA PHE A 105 4.63 17.43 -18.78
C PHE A 105 3.11 17.38 -18.74
N THR A 106 2.50 18.49 -19.13
CA THR A 106 1.13 18.50 -19.62
C THR A 106 1.13 18.32 -21.13
N ILE A 107 -0.02 17.95 -21.72
CA ILE A 107 -0.11 17.83 -23.18
C ILE A 107 0.19 19.15 -23.91
N GLU A 108 -0.06 20.30 -23.28
CA GLU A 108 0.24 21.63 -23.82
C GLU A 108 1.75 21.86 -23.99
N ASP A 109 2.57 21.17 -23.20
CA ASP A 109 4.03 21.23 -23.27
C ASP A 109 4.60 20.36 -24.41
N LEU A 110 3.80 19.44 -24.97
CA LEU A 110 4.22 18.42 -25.94
C LEU A 110 3.38 18.44 -27.24
N PRO A 111 3.46 19.50 -28.07
CA PRO A 111 2.61 19.64 -29.25
C PRO A 111 2.80 18.53 -30.31
N ASP A 112 4.01 17.98 -30.43
CA ASP A 112 4.28 16.87 -31.36
C ASP A 112 3.61 15.56 -30.91
N ILE A 113 3.53 15.34 -29.59
CA ILE A 113 2.81 14.22 -28.98
C ILE A 113 1.31 14.41 -29.14
N GLU A 114 0.80 15.61 -28.89
CA GLU A 114 -0.61 15.95 -29.14
C GLU A 114 -0.99 15.64 -30.59
N HIS A 115 -0.11 16.00 -31.55
CA HIS A 115 -0.32 15.66 -32.95
C HIS A 115 -0.33 14.14 -33.20
N ALA A 116 0.60 13.40 -32.59
CA ALA A 116 0.66 11.94 -32.70
C ALA A 116 -0.62 11.28 -32.16
N LEU A 117 -1.06 11.66 -30.95
CA LEU A 117 -2.29 11.14 -30.33
C LEU A 117 -3.54 11.42 -31.19
N ASN A 118 -3.66 12.63 -31.74
CA ASN A 118 -4.74 12.99 -32.66
C ASN A 118 -4.75 12.15 -33.95
N LYS A 119 -3.56 11.79 -34.45
CA LYS A 119 -3.43 10.90 -35.63
C LYS A 119 -3.85 9.47 -35.31
N ILE A 120 -3.55 8.98 -34.10
CA ILE A 120 -4.03 7.67 -33.66
C ILE A 120 -5.56 7.68 -33.56
N GLY A 121 -6.15 8.69 -32.93
CA GLY A 121 -7.61 8.78 -32.74
C GLY A 121 -8.43 8.98 -34.02
N SER A 122 -7.84 9.56 -35.07
CA SER A 122 -8.56 9.85 -36.32
C SER A 122 -8.57 8.69 -37.33
N ASN A 123 -7.64 7.74 -37.23
CA ASN A 123 -7.54 6.61 -38.18
C ASN A 123 -8.49 5.44 -37.84
N THR A 124 -9.03 5.38 -36.62
CA THR A 124 -9.96 4.34 -36.17
C THR A 124 -11.41 4.68 -36.54
N THR A 125 -11.72 4.68 -37.84
CA THR A 125 -13.08 4.98 -38.35
C THR A 125 -14.01 3.76 -38.45
N GLY A 126 -13.56 2.55 -38.06
CA GLY A 126 -14.30 1.31 -38.29
C GLY A 126 -14.45 0.34 -37.12
N ARG A 127 -13.60 0.42 -36.09
CA ARG A 127 -13.73 -0.31 -34.83
C ARG A 127 -13.77 0.74 -33.71
N LEU A 128 -14.79 0.66 -32.87
CA LEU A 128 -14.83 1.40 -31.62
C LEU A 128 -13.61 0.95 -30.83
N MET A 129 -12.57 1.79 -30.73
CA MET A 129 -11.63 1.64 -29.64
C MET A 129 -12.46 1.76 -28.36
N THR A 130 -12.39 0.75 -27.50
CA THR A 130 -13.14 0.72 -26.24
C THR A 130 -12.66 1.80 -25.29
N THR A 131 -11.43 2.28 -25.46
CA THR A 131 -10.90 3.50 -24.88
C THR A 131 -10.94 4.61 -25.90
N THR A 132 -11.68 5.68 -25.61
CA THR A 132 -11.49 6.91 -26.35
C THR A 132 -10.22 7.59 -25.82
N PHE A 133 -9.47 8.32 -26.64
CA PHE A 133 -8.36 9.14 -26.13
C PHE A 133 -8.77 10.12 -25.01
N GLY A 134 -10.07 10.35 -24.82
CA GLY A 134 -10.62 11.09 -23.68
C GLY A 134 -10.38 10.41 -22.32
N ASP A 135 -9.96 9.15 -22.30
CA ASP A 135 -9.65 8.41 -21.08
C ASP A 135 -8.15 8.52 -20.70
N LEU A 136 -7.31 9.20 -21.50
CA LEU A 136 -5.92 9.45 -21.13
C LEU A 136 -5.80 10.60 -20.13
N ASP A 137 -4.95 10.44 -19.12
CA ASP A 137 -4.49 11.55 -18.29
C ASP A 137 -3.48 12.39 -19.07
N LEU A 138 -3.94 13.54 -19.57
CA LEU A 138 -3.13 14.51 -20.32
C LEU A 138 -2.54 15.60 -19.42
N SER A 139 -2.82 15.55 -18.12
CA SER A 139 -2.34 16.53 -17.14
C SER A 139 -1.01 16.14 -16.48
N ASP A 140 -0.65 14.86 -16.55
CA ASP A 140 0.59 14.32 -15.99
C ASP A 140 1.18 13.25 -16.91
N ILE A 141 2.01 13.68 -17.85
CA ILE A 141 2.71 12.82 -18.81
C ILE A 141 4.15 12.66 -18.35
N LEU A 142 4.57 11.41 -18.13
CA LEU A 142 5.95 11.10 -17.78
C LEU A 142 6.78 10.92 -19.05
N GLN A 143 7.76 11.80 -19.26
CA GLN A 143 8.83 11.58 -20.22
C GLN A 143 10.00 10.94 -19.50
N PHE A 144 10.46 9.80 -20.00
CA PHE A 144 11.72 9.19 -19.60
C PHE A 144 12.76 9.36 -20.72
N VAL A 145 13.96 9.80 -20.35
CA VAL A 145 15.11 9.92 -21.25
C VAL A 145 16.21 9.01 -20.74
N ASN A 146 16.53 7.98 -21.50
CA ASN A 146 17.53 6.99 -21.12
C ASN A 146 18.98 7.53 -21.30
N VAL A 147 19.97 6.75 -20.86
CA VAL A 147 21.40 7.11 -21.00
C VAL A 147 21.85 7.35 -22.45
N ASP A 148 21.17 6.76 -23.43
CA ASP A 148 21.45 6.92 -24.86
C ASP A 148 20.73 8.14 -25.48
N GLY A 149 19.94 8.88 -24.68
CA GLY A 149 19.13 10.00 -25.13
C GLY A 149 17.84 9.60 -25.86
N LYS A 150 17.41 8.32 -25.76
CA LYS A 150 16.11 7.89 -26.27
C LYS A 150 15.00 8.39 -25.36
N GLU A 151 13.96 8.92 -25.98
CA GLU A 151 12.79 9.49 -25.29
C GLU A 151 11.60 8.53 -25.38
N SER A 152 10.94 8.33 -24.25
CA SER A 152 9.69 7.57 -24.14
C SER A 152 8.70 8.35 -23.30
N TYR A 153 7.42 8.23 -23.62
CA TYR A 153 6.33 8.93 -22.94
C TYR A 153 5.33 7.91 -22.43
N SER A 154 4.91 8.06 -21.18
CA SER A 154 3.92 7.20 -20.56
C SER A 154 2.71 8.03 -20.16
N PHE A 155 1.53 7.56 -20.55
CA PHE A 155 0.25 8.18 -20.27
C PHE A 155 -0.57 7.20 -19.49
N ARG A 156 -1.18 7.64 -18.41
CA ARG A 156 -2.12 6.79 -17.70
C ARG A 156 -3.47 6.76 -18.42
N ILE A 157 -4.11 5.59 -18.41
CA ILE A 157 -5.49 5.41 -18.87
C ILE A 157 -6.40 5.39 -17.62
N LEU A 158 -7.27 6.40 -17.48
CA LEU A 158 -8.09 6.65 -16.30
C LEU A 158 -9.33 5.75 -16.20
N ASN A 159 -9.84 5.26 -17.33
CA ASN A 159 -11.13 4.58 -17.39
C ASN A 159 -11.05 3.40 -18.37
N SER A 160 -10.31 2.36 -17.99
CA SER A 160 -10.23 1.14 -18.79
C SER A 160 -11.55 0.38 -18.67
N ASN A 161 -12.49 0.62 -19.58
CA ASN A 161 -13.72 -0.18 -19.68
C ASN A 161 -13.45 -1.69 -19.90
N ASN A 162 -12.18 -2.08 -20.07
CA ASN A 162 -11.68 -3.43 -20.29
C ASN A 162 -11.07 -4.08 -19.03
N SER A 163 -10.94 -3.37 -17.89
CA SER A 163 -10.45 -3.98 -16.67
C SER A 163 -11.48 -4.96 -16.09
N GLN A 164 -11.04 -6.17 -15.76
CA GLN A 164 -11.88 -7.16 -15.08
C GLN A 164 -11.90 -6.91 -13.57
N SER A 165 -10.85 -6.25 -13.06
CA SER A 165 -10.68 -5.87 -11.65
C SER A 165 -10.53 -4.36 -11.50
N GLN A 166 -11.02 -3.78 -10.41
CA GLN A 166 -10.84 -2.34 -10.14
C GLN A 166 -9.40 -1.98 -9.77
N THR A 167 -8.55 -2.99 -9.61
CA THR A 167 -7.14 -2.84 -9.28
C THR A 167 -6.23 -3.00 -10.51
N ASP A 168 -6.78 -3.44 -11.65
CA ASP A 168 -6.06 -3.42 -12.92
C ASP A 168 -5.79 -1.97 -13.32
N PHE A 169 -4.62 -1.71 -13.88
CA PHE A 169 -4.32 -0.38 -14.42
C PHE A 169 -3.54 -0.46 -15.72
N GLU A 170 -3.68 0.58 -16.53
CA GLU A 170 -3.14 0.62 -17.89
C GLU A 170 -2.37 1.90 -18.16
N ASN A 171 -1.28 1.77 -18.90
CA ASN A 171 -0.50 2.88 -19.40
C ASN A 171 -0.32 2.74 -20.91
N LEU A 172 -0.60 3.82 -21.65
CA LEU A 172 -0.18 3.97 -23.05
C LEU A 172 1.27 4.42 -23.05
N HIS A 173 2.10 3.79 -23.87
CA HIS A 173 3.50 4.18 -24.05
C HIS A 173 3.77 4.59 -25.49
N LEU A 174 4.52 5.68 -25.65
CA LEU A 174 5.04 6.15 -26.93
C LEU A 174 6.56 6.22 -26.87
N ILE A 175 7.25 5.42 -27.66
CA ILE A 175 8.72 5.45 -27.79
C ILE A 175 9.05 6.26 -29.04
N LYS A 176 9.82 7.34 -28.88
CA LYS A 176 10.23 8.18 -30.00
C LYS A 176 11.25 7.44 -30.86
N LEU A 177 10.95 7.31 -32.15
CA LEU A 177 11.83 6.68 -33.11
C LEU A 177 12.90 7.67 -33.60
N PRO A 178 14.09 7.19 -34.00
CA PRO A 178 15.13 8.04 -34.59
C PRO A 178 14.65 8.82 -35.83
N GLU A 179 15.38 9.88 -36.19
CA GLU A 179 15.20 10.61 -37.46
C GLU A 179 13.80 11.22 -37.70
N ASP A 180 13.04 11.49 -36.64
CA ASP A 180 11.66 12.00 -36.70
C ASP A 180 10.67 11.05 -37.39
N ASP A 181 10.97 9.74 -37.41
CA ASP A 181 10.08 8.70 -38.00
C ASP A 181 8.77 8.51 -37.22
N GLY A 182 8.62 9.18 -36.08
CA GLY A 182 7.41 9.19 -35.27
C GLY A 182 7.59 8.40 -33.99
N TYR A 183 6.58 7.59 -33.66
CA TYR A 183 6.49 6.90 -32.38
C TYR A 183 6.10 5.43 -32.57
N LEU A 184 6.69 4.56 -31.76
CA LEU A 184 6.16 3.23 -31.52
C LEU A 184 5.19 3.31 -30.34
N ALA A 185 3.97 2.81 -30.52
CA ALA A 185 2.91 2.91 -29.53
C ALA A 185 2.38 1.53 -29.12
N TYR A 186 2.20 1.32 -27.82
CA TYR A 186 1.57 0.12 -27.25
C TYR A 186 0.99 0.42 -25.87
N ILE A 187 0.11 -0.46 -25.39
CA ILE A 187 -0.52 -0.37 -24.07
C ILE A 187 0.08 -1.46 -23.19
N ILE A 188 0.46 -1.11 -21.96
CA ILE A 188 0.75 -2.09 -20.91
C ILE A 188 -0.41 -2.08 -19.93
N GLN A 189 -0.95 -3.26 -19.64
CA GLN A 189 -1.92 -3.50 -18.59
C GLN A 189 -1.25 -4.31 -17.49
N TRP A 190 -1.43 -3.88 -16.25
CA TRP A 190 -1.02 -4.59 -15.06
C TRP A 190 -2.26 -5.19 -14.41
N GLN A 191 -2.22 -6.49 -14.15
CA GLN A 191 -3.27 -7.27 -13.50
C GLN A 191 -2.69 -7.92 -12.25
N PRO A 192 -2.64 -7.19 -11.14
CA PRO A 192 -1.94 -7.66 -9.95
C PRO A 192 -2.72 -8.81 -9.30
N ASP A 193 -2.00 -9.75 -8.66
CA ASP A 193 -2.63 -10.78 -7.84
C ASP A 193 -3.35 -10.09 -6.66
N PRO A 194 -4.64 -10.39 -6.41
CA PRO A 194 -5.35 -9.83 -5.27
C PRO A 194 -4.64 -10.03 -3.92
N ASP A 195 -4.02 -11.21 -3.71
CA ASP A 195 -3.30 -11.51 -2.47
C ASP A 195 -2.03 -10.67 -2.36
N TRP A 196 -1.33 -10.47 -3.47
CA TRP A 196 -0.15 -9.60 -3.50
C TRP A 196 -0.49 -8.17 -3.13
N TYR A 197 -1.62 -7.68 -3.63
CA TYR A 197 -2.05 -6.32 -3.38
C TYR A 197 -2.37 -6.09 -1.90
N ILE A 198 -2.98 -7.08 -1.24
CA ILE A 198 -3.20 -7.11 0.21
C ILE A 198 -1.86 -7.07 0.95
N ASP A 199 -0.91 -7.92 0.56
CA ASP A 199 0.38 -8.06 1.23
C ASP A 199 1.30 -6.84 1.06
N ASN A 200 1.08 -6.01 0.02
CA ASN A 200 1.93 -4.86 -0.33
C ASN A 200 1.18 -3.53 -0.18
N SER A 201 0.21 -3.46 0.72
CA SER A 201 -0.47 -2.20 1.09
C SER A 201 -1.09 -1.44 -0.08
N TYR A 202 -1.40 -2.14 -1.18
CA TYR A 202 -1.88 -1.53 -2.42
C TYR A 202 -0.94 -0.51 -3.07
N ILE A 203 0.32 -0.48 -2.65
CA ILE A 203 1.35 0.33 -3.29
C ILE A 203 2.00 -0.51 -4.36
N PHE A 204 1.91 -0.02 -5.60
CA PHE A 204 2.55 -0.72 -6.70
C PHE A 204 4.08 -0.62 -6.56
N ASN A 205 4.70 -1.78 -6.34
CA ASN A 205 6.15 -1.92 -6.39
C ASN A 205 6.50 -3.15 -7.23
N ILE A 206 7.10 -2.89 -8.38
CA ILE A 206 7.50 -3.91 -9.34
C ILE A 206 8.58 -4.86 -8.82
N GLU A 207 9.39 -4.49 -7.81
CA GLU A 207 10.37 -5.41 -7.19
C GLU A 207 9.71 -6.54 -6.41
N THR A 208 8.47 -6.30 -5.97
CA THR A 208 7.68 -7.25 -5.20
C THR A 208 6.48 -7.76 -5.99
N PHE A 209 6.20 -7.19 -7.16
CA PHE A 209 4.97 -7.39 -7.91
C PHE A 209 4.70 -8.86 -8.19
N SER A 210 3.51 -9.32 -7.84
CA SER A 210 2.99 -10.60 -8.31
C SER A 210 1.69 -10.37 -9.07
N GLY A 211 1.55 -11.01 -10.22
CA GLY A 211 0.43 -10.81 -11.13
C GLY A 211 0.83 -10.92 -12.59
N VAL A 212 -0.05 -10.49 -13.50
CA VAL A 212 0.16 -10.58 -14.94
C VAL A 212 0.34 -9.19 -15.55
N MET A 213 1.37 -9.03 -16.36
CA MET A 213 1.57 -7.87 -17.22
C MET A 213 1.23 -8.26 -18.66
N ASN A 214 0.25 -7.58 -19.25
CA ASN A 214 -0.15 -7.78 -20.63
C ASN A 214 0.28 -6.58 -21.47
N ARG A 215 0.87 -6.84 -22.64
CA ARG A 215 1.16 -5.81 -23.64
C ARG A 215 0.20 -5.95 -24.81
N PHE A 216 -0.44 -4.85 -25.17
CA PHE A 216 -1.38 -4.78 -26.29
C PHE A 216 -0.92 -3.78 -27.34
N ASP A 217 -1.37 -3.98 -28.59
CA ASP A 217 -1.37 -2.91 -29.57
C ASP A 217 -2.48 -1.88 -29.26
N LEU A 218 -2.57 -0.84 -30.08
CA LEU A 218 -3.58 0.21 -29.91
C LEU A 218 -5.03 -0.27 -30.15
N ASP A 219 -5.22 -1.41 -30.81
CA ASP A 219 -6.52 -2.02 -31.05
C ASP A 219 -6.87 -3.07 -29.96
N TYR A 220 -6.11 -3.13 -28.86
CA TYR A 220 -6.20 -4.14 -27.79
C TYR A 220 -5.99 -5.59 -28.25
N ASN A 221 -5.25 -5.81 -29.35
CA ASN A 221 -4.78 -7.16 -29.66
C ASN A 221 -3.59 -7.46 -28.76
N LEU A 222 -3.66 -8.58 -28.01
CA LEU A 222 -2.59 -9.03 -27.12
C LEU A 222 -1.33 -9.32 -27.95
N LEU A 223 -0.24 -8.65 -27.61
CA LEU A 223 1.08 -8.82 -28.21
C LEU A 223 1.97 -9.73 -27.37
N ASP A 224 1.92 -9.58 -26.04
CA ASP A 224 2.74 -10.32 -25.09
C ASP A 224 2.06 -10.38 -23.71
N SER A 225 2.39 -11.39 -22.91
CA SER A 225 1.88 -11.57 -21.54
C SER A 225 2.95 -12.22 -20.68
N LYS A 226 3.19 -11.65 -19.49
CA LYS A 226 4.21 -12.08 -18.54
C LYS A 226 3.64 -12.20 -17.14
N GLU A 227 3.90 -13.31 -16.48
CA GLU A 227 3.53 -13.52 -15.08
C GLU A 227 4.73 -13.21 -14.19
N PHE A 228 4.49 -12.46 -13.12
CA PHE A 228 5.48 -12.11 -12.13
C PHE A 228 5.12 -12.75 -10.80
N ILE A 229 6.14 -13.21 -10.06
CA ILE A 229 6.05 -13.60 -8.65
C ILE A 229 7.19 -12.91 -7.91
N ASP A 230 6.86 -12.06 -6.95
CA ASP A 230 7.82 -11.26 -6.18
C ASP A 230 8.79 -10.47 -7.08
N GLY A 231 8.25 -9.82 -8.12
CA GLY A 231 8.99 -9.04 -9.12
C GLY A 231 9.83 -9.87 -10.09
N ILE A 232 9.80 -11.20 -9.97
CA ILE A 232 10.55 -12.12 -10.85
C ILE A 232 9.61 -12.61 -11.94
N ASP A 233 9.99 -12.38 -13.20
CA ASP A 233 9.33 -13.00 -14.35
C ASP A 233 9.42 -14.52 -14.25
N VAL A 234 8.26 -15.15 -14.13
CA VAL A 234 8.12 -16.60 -14.09
C VAL A 234 7.98 -17.07 -15.52
N ASP A 235 9.11 -17.12 -16.23
CA ASP A 235 9.13 -17.72 -17.57
C ASP A 235 8.51 -19.12 -17.51
N GLU A 236 7.55 -19.40 -18.40
CA GLU A 236 7.08 -20.75 -18.66
C GLU A 236 8.27 -21.60 -19.12
N GLN A 237 8.86 -22.36 -18.20
CA GLN A 237 9.78 -23.45 -18.56
C GLN A 237 9.03 -24.38 -19.51
N ASP A 238 9.56 -24.62 -20.71
CA ASP A 238 9.00 -25.67 -21.58
C ASP A 238 9.01 -27.01 -20.83
N ASP A 239 8.22 -27.99 -21.27
CA ASP A 239 8.18 -29.35 -20.68
C ASP A 239 9.57 -30.03 -20.61
N ASN A 240 10.59 -29.50 -21.27
CA ASN A 240 11.98 -29.96 -21.25
C ASN A 240 12.90 -29.14 -20.35
N ASN A 241 12.36 -28.25 -19.51
CA ASN A 241 13.12 -27.39 -18.61
C ASN A 241 14.13 -26.49 -19.36
N ARG A 242 13.79 -26.08 -20.58
CA ARG A 242 14.55 -25.10 -21.34
C ARG A 242 13.84 -23.75 -21.22
N THR A 243 14.56 -22.77 -20.69
CA THR A 243 14.19 -21.36 -20.81
C THR A 243 14.11 -21.02 -22.30
N MET A 244 12.91 -20.81 -22.82
CA MET A 244 12.74 -20.29 -24.16
C MET A 244 13.08 -18.80 -24.13
N ASP A 245 14.29 -18.48 -24.55
CA ASP A 245 14.88 -17.14 -24.62
C ASP A 245 14.22 -16.23 -25.71
N ASN A 246 12.93 -16.46 -25.99
CA ASN A 246 12.14 -15.74 -26.99
C ASN A 246 11.20 -14.69 -26.35
N GLY A 247 11.33 -14.46 -25.04
CA GLY A 247 10.55 -13.46 -24.30
C GLY A 247 11.15 -12.06 -24.38
N CYS A 248 10.34 -11.06 -24.04
CA CYS A 248 10.88 -9.75 -23.69
C CYS A 248 11.51 -9.82 -22.30
N ASP A 249 12.79 -9.46 -22.19
CA ASP A 249 13.45 -9.25 -20.91
C ASP A 249 12.91 -7.97 -20.29
N VAL A 250 12.40 -8.07 -19.06
CA VAL A 250 11.95 -6.92 -18.28
C VAL A 250 13.04 -6.58 -17.28
N LEU A 251 13.71 -5.45 -17.50
CA LEU A 251 14.70 -4.87 -16.60
C LEU A 251 14.03 -3.79 -15.76
N GLN A 252 14.34 -3.79 -14.46
CA GLN A 252 13.76 -2.87 -13.51
C GLN A 252 14.83 -2.05 -12.81
N TYR A 253 14.54 -0.76 -12.62
CA TYR A 253 15.30 0.11 -11.72
C TYR A 253 14.50 1.36 -11.36
N THR A 254 14.78 1.94 -10.19
CA THR A 254 14.16 3.18 -9.74
C THR A 254 14.92 4.41 -10.26
N VAL A 255 14.21 5.40 -10.80
CA VAL A 255 14.78 6.69 -11.25
C VAL A 255 14.07 7.84 -10.56
N CYS A 256 14.84 8.85 -10.12
CA CYS A 256 14.31 9.98 -9.35
C CYS A 256 14.23 11.25 -10.20
N VAL A 257 13.21 12.07 -9.96
CA VAL A 257 13.03 13.37 -10.63
C VAL A 257 14.06 14.36 -10.09
N ASP A 258 15.04 14.65 -10.95
CA ASP A 258 15.94 15.81 -10.96
C ASP A 258 16.34 16.41 -9.59
N THR A 259 16.82 15.57 -8.69
CA THR A 259 17.69 16.01 -7.62
C THR A 259 19.14 15.91 -8.10
N ASP A 260 19.81 17.06 -8.21
CA ASP A 260 21.29 17.16 -8.34
C ASP A 260 22.03 16.44 -7.18
N ASP A 261 21.30 15.94 -6.19
CA ASP A 261 21.79 15.27 -5.00
C ASP A 261 21.37 13.79 -5.00
N CYS A 262 22.27 12.89 -4.62
CA CYS A 262 22.05 11.43 -4.63
C CYS A 262 21.05 10.93 -3.55
N SER A 263 20.30 11.83 -2.91
CA SER A 263 19.28 11.50 -1.92
C SER A 263 17.91 11.71 -2.53
N CYS A 264 17.32 10.64 -3.05
CA CYS A 264 15.94 10.66 -3.45
C CYS A 264 15.05 10.59 -2.22
N THR A 265 14.05 11.48 -2.15
CA THR A 265 12.85 11.26 -1.34
C THR A 265 11.99 10.21 -2.05
N PRO A 266 11.38 9.26 -1.33
CA PRO A 266 10.51 8.25 -1.94
C PRO A 266 9.41 8.86 -2.82
N ASP A 267 8.91 10.05 -2.44
CA ASP A 267 7.89 10.82 -3.18
C ASP A 267 8.29 11.24 -4.61
N ASP A 268 9.59 11.27 -4.95
CA ASP A 268 10.10 11.73 -6.25
C ASP A 268 10.72 10.59 -7.08
N CYS A 269 10.52 9.34 -6.66
CA CYS A 269 11.03 8.15 -7.32
C CYS A 269 9.95 7.51 -8.20
N TYR A 270 10.35 7.06 -9.39
CA TYR A 270 9.49 6.29 -10.28
C TYR A 270 10.14 4.95 -10.57
N GLU A 271 9.30 3.93 -10.62
CA GLU A 271 9.69 2.61 -11.08
C GLU A 271 9.76 2.61 -12.61
N VAL A 272 10.97 2.40 -13.11
CA VAL A 272 11.27 2.35 -14.53
C VAL A 272 11.37 0.89 -14.96
N ILE A 273 10.65 0.58 -16.03
CA ILE A 273 10.51 -0.76 -16.57
C ILE A 273 11.02 -0.73 -18.00
N GLU A 274 12.21 -1.28 -18.19
CA GLU A 274 12.80 -1.46 -19.51
C GLU A 274 12.34 -2.80 -20.07
N ILE A 275 11.56 -2.74 -21.15
CA ILE A 275 11.12 -3.94 -21.86
C ILE A 275 11.98 -4.11 -23.11
N THR A 276 12.89 -5.07 -23.05
CA THR A 276 13.78 -5.44 -24.14
C THR A 276 13.32 -6.72 -24.79
N CYS A 277 12.67 -6.60 -25.95
CA CYS A 277 12.26 -7.77 -26.73
C CYS A 277 13.38 -8.18 -27.66
N SER A 278 13.85 -9.42 -27.53
CA SER A 278 14.73 -10.01 -28.52
C SER A 278 13.92 -10.94 -29.42
N SER A 279 13.70 -10.55 -30.67
CA SER A 279 13.20 -11.50 -31.67
C SER A 279 14.37 -12.42 -32.00
N GLY A 280 14.37 -13.60 -31.39
CA GLY A 280 15.27 -14.69 -31.73
C GLY A 280 15.06 -15.09 -33.18
N GLY A 281 15.70 -14.37 -34.11
CA GLY A 281 15.76 -14.72 -35.51
C GLY A 281 16.53 -16.03 -35.65
N GLY A 282 15.83 -17.13 -35.42
CA GLY A 282 16.32 -18.48 -35.62
C GLY A 282 16.65 -18.64 -37.10
N GLY A 283 17.86 -18.26 -37.47
CA GLY A 283 18.42 -18.52 -38.77
C GLY A 283 18.60 -20.02 -38.93
N ASP A 284 17.52 -20.72 -39.27
CA ASP A 284 17.60 -22.10 -39.70
C ASP A 284 18.40 -22.11 -41.01
N GLY A 285 19.67 -22.47 -40.91
CA GLY A 285 20.58 -22.71 -42.04
C GLY A 285 20.19 -23.95 -42.85
N GLY A 286 18.89 -24.21 -42.99
CA GLY A 286 18.28 -25.34 -43.68
C GLY A 286 18.03 -25.03 -45.14
N ASN A 287 18.98 -25.48 -45.96
CA ASN A 287 18.97 -25.44 -47.41
C ASN A 287 17.65 -25.98 -48.04
N THR A 288 17.00 -25.14 -48.86
CA THR A 288 16.07 -25.47 -49.97
C THR A 288 14.80 -26.29 -49.69
N GLY A 289 13.64 -25.65 -49.87
CA GLY A 289 12.40 -26.34 -50.23
C GLY A 289 11.15 -25.50 -49.99
N ASP A 290 10.59 -24.93 -51.06
CA ASP A 290 9.33 -24.18 -51.12
C ASP A 290 8.25 -24.64 -50.12
N GLY A 291 7.87 -23.75 -49.22
CA GLY A 291 6.71 -23.89 -48.36
C GLY A 291 6.44 -22.59 -47.62
N ASN A 292 5.52 -21.78 -48.15
CA ASN A 292 4.94 -20.62 -47.46
C ASN A 292 4.36 -21.08 -46.11
N LEU A 293 5.12 -20.90 -45.03
CA LEU A 293 4.56 -20.78 -43.69
C LEU A 293 4.52 -19.28 -43.34
N PRO A 294 3.42 -18.77 -42.79
CA PRO A 294 3.36 -17.38 -42.34
C PRO A 294 4.38 -17.23 -41.19
N ASN A 295 5.32 -16.31 -41.35
CA ASN A 295 6.17 -15.85 -40.25
C ASN A 295 5.26 -15.22 -39.18
N GLU A 296 5.08 -15.90 -38.06
CA GLU A 296 4.59 -15.29 -36.81
C GLU A 296 5.77 -14.50 -36.20
N GLU A 297 6.16 -13.41 -36.85
CA GLU A 297 7.02 -12.41 -36.24
C GLU A 297 6.16 -11.62 -35.25
N GLY A 298 6.44 -11.77 -33.95
CA GLY A 298 5.79 -10.99 -32.90
C GLY A 298 5.96 -9.51 -33.15
N GLY A 299 4.85 -8.79 -33.29
CA GLY A 299 4.86 -7.34 -33.53
C GLY A 299 5.35 -6.58 -32.30
N THR A 300 6.20 -5.58 -32.50
CA THR A 300 6.76 -4.74 -31.43
C THR A 300 5.82 -3.60 -30.99
N GLY A 301 4.64 -3.47 -31.61
CA GLY A 301 3.67 -2.40 -31.37
C GLY A 301 3.18 -1.75 -32.66
N SER A 302 2.44 -0.65 -32.53
CA SER A 302 1.88 0.12 -33.65
C SER A 302 2.77 1.31 -34.00
N HIS A 303 3.22 1.40 -35.25
CA HIS A 303 3.99 2.55 -35.73
C HIS A 303 3.08 3.76 -36.01
N VAL A 304 3.39 4.90 -35.39
CA VAL A 304 2.67 6.17 -35.51
C VAL A 304 3.59 7.17 -36.20
N PRO A 305 3.42 7.47 -37.50
CA PRO A 305 4.38 8.29 -38.22
C PRO A 305 4.33 9.75 -37.75
N GLY A 306 5.50 10.36 -37.50
CA GLY A 306 5.62 11.76 -37.05
C GLY A 306 5.35 12.81 -38.13
N GLY A 307 5.43 12.41 -39.41
CA GLY A 307 5.25 13.29 -40.56
C GLY A 307 3.86 13.24 -41.23
N SER A 308 3.58 14.29 -42.01
CA SER A 308 2.35 14.49 -42.81
C SER A 308 2.30 13.66 -44.11
N THR A 309 3.10 12.59 -44.23
CA THR A 309 3.10 11.74 -45.42
C THR A 309 2.04 10.63 -45.27
N PRO A 310 0.94 10.64 -46.06
CA PRO A 310 -0.12 9.66 -45.95
C PRO A 310 0.17 8.47 -46.87
N GLY A 311 0.31 7.25 -46.31
CA GLY A 311 0.19 6.01 -47.10
C GLY A 311 1.19 4.91 -46.75
N GLY A 312 0.95 4.19 -45.66
CA GLY A 312 1.56 2.90 -45.34
C GLY A 312 0.60 2.09 -44.47
N THR A 313 0.43 0.80 -44.76
CA THR A 313 -0.55 -0.08 -44.10
C THR A 313 -0.03 -0.62 -42.76
N ASN A 314 -0.87 -0.54 -41.72
CA ASN A 314 -0.62 -0.88 -40.32
C ASN A 314 -0.57 -2.39 -40.02
N THR A 315 0.44 -3.12 -40.51
CA THR A 315 0.72 -4.48 -40.00
C THR A 315 2.03 -4.42 -39.24
N GLY A 316 2.04 -4.89 -37.98
CA GLY A 316 3.11 -4.76 -36.97
C GLY A 316 4.47 -5.30 -37.39
N GLU A 317 5.10 -4.65 -38.37
CA GLU A 317 6.45 -4.91 -38.81
C GLU A 317 7.40 -4.57 -37.65
N PHE A 318 8.29 -5.50 -37.32
CA PHE A 318 9.32 -5.30 -36.32
C PHE A 318 10.08 -4.01 -36.63
N VAL A 319 10.09 -3.06 -35.69
CA VAL A 319 10.82 -1.80 -35.85
C VAL A 319 12.20 -1.96 -35.22
N PRO A 320 13.29 -2.02 -36.00
CA PRO A 320 14.64 -2.13 -35.44
C PRO A 320 14.95 -0.93 -34.55
N GLY A 321 15.28 -1.19 -33.28
CA GLY A 321 15.50 -0.13 -32.28
C GLY A 321 14.28 0.19 -31.40
N GLY A 322 13.17 -0.52 -31.57
CA GLY A 322 11.94 -0.39 -30.77
C GLY A 322 12.01 -0.88 -29.33
N ASN A 323 13.14 -1.45 -28.90
CA ASN A 323 13.41 -1.67 -27.48
C ASN A 323 13.54 -0.31 -26.82
N GLY A 324 12.70 -0.07 -25.81
CA GLY A 324 12.76 1.18 -25.11
C GLY A 324 12.28 1.12 -23.67
N THR A 325 12.84 2.12 -23.01
CA THR A 325 12.54 2.64 -21.70
C THR A 325 11.04 2.84 -21.46
N VAL A 326 10.32 2.27 -20.50
CA VAL A 326 9.00 2.85 -20.13
C VAL A 326 8.87 3.02 -18.64
N VAL A 327 7.96 3.89 -18.21
CA VAL A 327 7.70 4.17 -16.79
C VAL A 327 6.29 3.72 -16.48
N ALA A 328 6.13 2.86 -15.49
CA ALA A 328 4.81 2.48 -15.01
C ALA A 328 4.24 3.64 -14.18
N ILE A 329 2.97 3.97 -14.43
CA ILE A 329 2.23 4.98 -13.68
C ILE A 329 1.09 4.26 -12.96
N PRO A 330 1.33 3.74 -11.75
CA PRO A 330 0.29 3.07 -10.99
C PRO A 330 -0.80 4.06 -10.53
N PRO A 331 -2.00 3.56 -10.22
CA PRO A 331 -3.02 4.37 -9.59
C PRO A 331 -2.57 4.77 -8.19
N LYS A 332 -2.82 6.02 -7.83
CA LYS A 332 -2.72 6.51 -6.45
C LYS A 332 -3.84 5.86 -5.63
N PRO A 333 -3.64 5.62 -4.32
CA PRO A 333 -4.67 5.07 -3.45
C PRO A 333 -6.03 5.78 -3.57
N SER A 334 -6.04 7.12 -3.68
CA SER A 334 -7.27 7.89 -3.83
C SER A 334 -8.09 7.53 -5.07
N GLU A 335 -7.42 7.11 -6.15
CA GLU A 335 -8.07 6.76 -7.40
C GLU A 335 -8.59 5.33 -7.35
N VAL A 336 -7.87 4.43 -6.66
CA VAL A 336 -8.39 3.11 -6.30
C VAL A 336 -9.69 3.26 -5.49
N PHE A 337 -9.71 4.12 -4.45
CA PHE A 337 -10.95 4.43 -3.71
C PHE A 337 -12.08 4.96 -4.61
N ASN A 338 -11.78 5.91 -5.50
CA ASN A 338 -12.78 6.49 -6.39
C ASN A 338 -13.28 5.51 -7.48
N SER A 339 -12.59 4.38 -7.69
CA SER A 339 -13.04 3.32 -8.62
C SER A 339 -14.23 2.52 -8.07
N PHE A 340 -14.44 2.53 -6.76
CA PHE A 340 -15.62 1.92 -6.13
C PHE A 340 -16.82 2.85 -6.28
N ASP A 341 -17.84 2.38 -7.02
CA ASP A 341 -19.08 3.14 -7.23
C ASP A 341 -19.67 3.59 -5.88
N GLY A 342 -19.97 4.88 -5.75
CA GLY A 342 -20.50 5.48 -4.52
C GLY A 342 -19.46 6.00 -3.52
N ILE A 343 -18.15 5.76 -3.75
CA ILE A 343 -17.09 6.47 -3.01
C ILE A 343 -16.66 7.70 -3.79
N THR A 344 -16.59 8.83 -3.09
CA THR A 344 -16.04 10.07 -3.63
C THR A 344 -15.27 10.74 -2.51
N LEU A 345 -13.95 10.67 -2.59
CA LEU A 345 -13.09 11.31 -1.62
C LEU A 345 -13.13 12.83 -1.75
N THR A 346 -13.19 13.54 -0.63
CA THR A 346 -12.89 14.97 -0.60
C THR A 346 -11.42 15.20 -0.94
N LEU A 347 -11.06 16.43 -1.34
CA LEU A 347 -9.66 16.78 -1.60
C LEU A 347 -8.74 16.48 -0.40
N GLN A 348 -9.20 16.71 0.82
CA GLN A 348 -8.41 16.45 2.03
C GLN A 348 -8.23 14.96 2.27
N GLN A 349 -9.27 14.14 2.04
CA GLN A 349 -9.17 12.69 2.11
C GLN A 349 -8.23 12.15 1.03
N ALA A 350 -8.35 12.60 -0.21
CA ALA A 350 -7.48 12.19 -1.31
C ALA A 350 -6.01 12.51 -1.03
N VAL A 351 -5.71 13.71 -0.50
CA VAL A 351 -4.35 14.08 -0.08
C VAL A 351 -3.86 13.20 1.07
N TRP A 352 -4.73 12.86 2.02
CA TRP A 352 -4.35 12.03 3.17
C TRP A 352 -4.06 10.58 2.77
N VAL A 353 -4.88 9.95 1.93
CA VAL A 353 -4.67 8.55 1.51
C VAL A 353 -3.49 8.39 0.56
N ASN A 354 -3.10 9.45 -0.15
CA ASN A 354 -1.95 9.41 -1.05
C ASN A 354 -0.61 9.70 -0.35
N LYS A 355 -0.61 9.94 0.98
CA LYS A 355 0.60 10.27 1.73
C LYS A 355 1.29 8.99 2.21
N GLU A 356 2.54 8.77 1.83
CA GLU A 356 3.34 7.60 2.19
C GLU A 356 3.37 7.34 3.72
N SER A 357 3.40 8.40 4.53
CA SER A 357 3.40 8.26 6.00
C SER A 357 2.14 7.61 6.59
N ASN A 358 1.11 7.39 5.79
CA ASN A 358 -0.18 6.80 6.17
C ASN A 358 -0.42 5.46 5.45
N GLU A 359 0.60 4.88 4.81
CA GLU A 359 0.48 3.64 4.01
C GLU A 359 -0.18 2.49 4.79
N GLU A 360 0.22 2.26 6.04
CA GLU A 360 -0.32 1.16 6.86
C GLU A 360 -1.83 1.31 7.11
N GLU A 361 -2.30 2.52 7.42
CA GLU A 361 -3.72 2.79 7.61
C GLU A 361 -4.51 2.70 6.29
N VAL A 362 -3.93 3.19 5.20
CA VAL A 362 -4.54 3.12 3.85
C VAL A 362 -4.65 1.68 3.37
N ALA A 363 -3.65 0.85 3.66
CA ALA A 363 -3.67 -0.58 3.39
C ALA A 363 -4.85 -1.27 4.07
N GLN A 364 -5.11 -0.93 5.34
CA GLN A 364 -6.23 -1.53 6.09
C GLN A 364 -7.59 -1.13 5.51
N LEU A 365 -7.76 0.14 5.11
CA LEU A 365 -8.98 0.64 4.46
C LEU A 365 -9.22 -0.06 3.11
N LEU A 366 -8.21 -0.09 2.24
CA LEU A 366 -8.30 -0.75 0.94
C LEU A 366 -8.50 -2.27 1.07
N GLY A 367 -7.84 -2.91 2.03
CA GLY A 367 -8.02 -4.33 2.34
C GLY A 367 -9.45 -4.65 2.75
N PHE A 368 -9.99 -3.87 3.68
CA PHE A 368 -11.35 -4.02 4.15
C PHE A 368 -12.37 -3.88 3.00
N ILE A 369 -12.25 -2.83 2.18
CA ILE A 369 -13.23 -2.59 1.14
C ILE A 369 -13.16 -3.63 0.02
N LEU A 370 -11.97 -4.08 -0.36
CA LEU A 370 -11.78 -5.09 -1.40
C LEU A 370 -12.31 -6.45 -0.96
N GLU A 371 -12.04 -6.85 0.30
CA GLU A 371 -12.59 -8.07 0.89
C GLU A 371 -14.13 -8.11 0.76
N HIS A 372 -14.80 -6.98 0.98
CA HIS A 372 -16.27 -6.91 1.01
C HIS A 372 -16.92 -6.54 -0.33
N CYS A 373 -16.17 -5.96 -1.27
CA CYS A 373 -16.71 -5.48 -2.55
C CYS A 373 -16.27 -6.28 -3.77
N GLN A 374 -15.13 -6.99 -3.72
CA GLN A 374 -14.62 -7.76 -4.86
C GLN A 374 -14.55 -9.25 -4.60
N SER A 375 -14.44 -9.69 -3.34
CA SER A 375 -14.35 -11.11 -3.09
C SER A 375 -15.71 -11.80 -3.34
N ASP A 376 -15.65 -13.02 -3.89
CA ASP A 376 -16.80 -13.93 -3.94
C ASP A 376 -17.19 -14.45 -2.53
N VAL A 377 -16.49 -14.00 -1.47
CA VAL A 377 -16.76 -14.41 -0.10
C VAL A 377 -18.02 -13.72 0.38
N VAL A 378 -18.99 -14.52 0.82
CA VAL A 378 -20.20 -14.00 1.47
C VAL A 378 -19.79 -13.50 2.86
N THR A 379 -19.60 -12.18 2.97
CA THR A 379 -19.35 -11.47 4.23
C THR A 379 -20.65 -11.11 4.95
N GLU A 380 -20.56 -10.75 6.24
CA GLU A 380 -21.71 -10.25 7.01
C GLU A 380 -22.23 -8.89 6.49
N LEU A 381 -21.34 -8.11 5.86
CA LEU A 381 -21.66 -6.82 5.25
C LEU A 381 -21.90 -6.97 3.76
N THR A 382 -22.81 -6.17 3.23
CA THR A 382 -22.87 -5.86 1.81
C THR A 382 -21.76 -4.87 1.43
N CYS A 383 -21.33 -4.87 0.16
CA CYS A 383 -20.39 -3.86 -0.35
C CYS A 383 -20.87 -2.41 -0.09
N GLY A 384 -22.20 -2.17 -0.10
CA GLY A 384 -22.77 -0.86 0.24
C GLY A 384 -22.45 -0.43 1.67
N GLU A 385 -22.66 -1.31 2.64
CA GLU A 385 -22.39 -1.07 4.06
C GLU A 385 -20.87 -0.98 4.33
N ALA A 386 -20.07 -1.80 3.66
CA ALA A 386 -18.61 -1.74 3.76
C ALA A 386 -18.07 -0.38 3.30
N LYS A 387 -18.54 0.14 2.15
CA LYS A 387 -18.16 1.48 1.68
C LYS A 387 -18.54 2.59 2.65
N GLU A 388 -19.70 2.49 3.29
CA GLU A 388 -20.13 3.47 4.30
C GLU A 388 -19.23 3.44 5.54
N PHE A 389 -18.92 2.23 6.05
CA PHE A 389 -18.00 2.07 7.17
C PHE A 389 -16.59 2.55 6.84
N ASP A 390 -16.08 2.23 5.65
CA ASP A 390 -14.73 2.59 5.21
C ASP A 390 -14.53 4.12 5.13
N LEU A 391 -15.54 4.86 4.66
CA LEU A 391 -15.51 6.33 4.69
C LEU A 391 -15.50 6.91 6.11
N LEU A 392 -16.23 6.29 7.05
CA LEU A 392 -16.22 6.67 8.47
C LEU A 392 -14.88 6.34 9.13
N ALA A 393 -14.30 5.18 8.80
CA ALA A 393 -13.00 4.74 9.26
C ALA A 393 -11.91 5.70 8.77
N LEU A 394 -11.91 6.07 7.50
CA LEU A 394 -11.01 7.05 6.92
C LEU A 394 -11.10 8.41 7.65
N GLU A 395 -12.32 8.93 7.84
CA GLU A 395 -12.51 10.18 8.59
C GLU A 395 -11.98 10.08 10.03
N ALA A 396 -12.19 8.94 10.69
CA ALA A 396 -11.69 8.72 12.05
C ALA A 396 -10.16 8.68 12.08
N MET A 397 -9.52 7.93 11.20
CA MET A 397 -8.05 7.83 11.10
C MET A 397 -7.40 9.19 10.80
N MET A 398 -8.00 9.99 9.90
CA MET A 398 -7.56 11.37 9.64
C MET A 398 -7.57 12.24 10.90
N ASN A 399 -8.45 11.95 11.85
CA ASN A 399 -8.60 12.66 13.12
C ASN A 399 -7.85 11.98 14.28
N GLY A 400 -7.01 10.97 14.02
CA GLY A 400 -6.25 10.23 15.03
C GLY A 400 -7.08 9.22 15.83
N GLY A 401 -8.24 8.82 15.29
CA GLY A 401 -9.02 7.69 15.76
C GLY A 401 -8.34 6.36 15.45
N VAL A 402 -8.83 5.30 16.09
CA VAL A 402 -8.39 3.91 15.89
C VAL A 402 -9.58 3.14 15.35
N VAL A 403 -9.36 2.32 14.31
CA VAL A 403 -10.40 1.50 13.69
C VAL A 403 -10.08 0.03 13.95
N GLU A 404 -11.09 -0.74 14.35
CA GLU A 404 -11.03 -2.18 14.50
C GLU A 404 -11.99 -2.81 13.47
N PHE A 405 -11.47 -3.13 12.28
CA PHE A 405 -12.25 -3.55 11.11
C PHE A 405 -13.04 -4.85 11.35
N ASP A 406 -12.46 -5.85 12.00
CA ASP A 406 -13.14 -7.12 12.33
C ASP A 406 -14.43 -6.89 13.14
N GLU A 407 -14.37 -5.91 14.04
CA GLU A 407 -15.47 -5.59 14.96
C GLU A 407 -16.42 -4.53 14.38
N LEU A 408 -16.03 -3.90 13.26
CA LEU A 408 -16.64 -2.72 12.66
C LEU A 408 -16.82 -1.59 13.68
N TYR A 409 -15.75 -1.33 14.42
CA TYR A 409 -15.75 -0.39 15.53
C TYR A 409 -14.70 0.70 15.34
N ILE A 410 -15.08 1.94 15.64
CA ILE A 410 -14.23 3.11 15.53
C ILE A 410 -14.07 3.73 16.93
N SER A 411 -12.88 3.59 17.52
CA SER A 411 -12.53 4.29 18.75
C SER A 411 -12.04 5.70 18.44
N VAL A 412 -12.74 6.70 18.95
CA VAL A 412 -12.30 8.10 18.91
C VAL A 412 -12.05 8.58 20.33
N ASN A 413 -10.88 9.17 20.57
CA ASN A 413 -10.63 9.81 21.86
C ASN A 413 -11.54 11.03 21.99
N VAL A 414 -12.41 11.03 22.99
CA VAL A 414 -13.17 12.22 23.38
C VAL A 414 -12.51 12.83 24.63
N PRO A 415 -11.72 13.90 24.48
CA PRO A 415 -11.09 14.55 25.63
C PRO A 415 -12.18 15.13 26.54
N ASP A 416 -12.08 14.87 27.84
CA ASP A 416 -12.87 15.58 28.84
C ASP A 416 -11.95 16.46 29.72
N ASP A 417 -12.48 17.04 30.79
CA ASP A 417 -11.72 17.82 31.76
C ASP A 417 -10.83 16.94 32.67
N ASP A 418 -10.14 17.55 33.63
CA ASP A 418 -9.25 16.86 34.58
C ASP A 418 -10.01 16.13 35.72
N TYR A 419 -11.26 15.73 35.49
CA TYR A 419 -12.03 14.96 36.47
C TYR A 419 -11.34 13.64 36.83
N VAL A 420 -11.30 13.31 38.11
CA VAL A 420 -10.75 12.03 38.61
C VAL A 420 -11.79 11.35 39.45
N TYR A 421 -12.22 10.16 39.02
CA TYR A 421 -13.14 9.34 39.80
C TYR A 421 -12.41 8.70 41.00
N LEU A 422 -12.88 9.02 42.22
CA LEU A 422 -12.32 8.51 43.47
C LEU A 422 -13.18 7.42 44.13
N GLY A 423 -14.31 7.05 43.53
CA GLY A 423 -15.22 6.03 44.04
C GLY A 423 -14.71 4.59 43.82
N SER A 424 -15.49 3.63 44.29
CA SER A 424 -15.22 2.20 44.10
C SER A 424 -15.39 1.80 42.63
N LYS A 425 -14.55 0.87 42.19
CA LYS A 425 -14.59 0.29 40.85
C LYS A 425 -14.83 -1.21 40.93
N GLU A 426 -15.63 -1.73 40.01
CA GLU A 426 -15.99 -3.15 39.93
C GLU A 426 -16.03 -3.59 38.46
N LEU A 427 -15.88 -4.90 38.22
CA LEU A 427 -16.12 -5.47 36.89
C LEU A 427 -17.62 -5.42 36.57
N ILE A 428 -17.97 -5.23 35.30
CA ILE A 428 -19.35 -5.31 34.87
C ILE A 428 -19.78 -6.80 34.98
N PRO A 429 -20.83 -7.12 35.74
CA PRO A 429 -21.24 -8.51 35.94
C PRO A 429 -21.90 -9.07 34.67
N ASN A 430 -21.73 -10.37 34.45
CA ASN A 430 -22.47 -11.13 33.44
C ASN A 430 -23.09 -12.38 34.11
N PRO A 431 -24.43 -12.50 34.16
CA PRO A 431 -25.41 -11.55 33.64
C PRO A 431 -25.46 -10.25 34.46
N LEU A 432 -25.90 -9.18 33.81
CA LEU A 432 -26.25 -7.93 34.47
C LEU A 432 -27.70 -8.02 34.95
N VAL A 433 -27.87 -8.20 36.26
CA VAL A 433 -29.20 -8.32 36.89
C VAL A 433 -29.81 -6.92 37.12
N LEU A 434 -30.98 -6.68 36.53
CA LEU A 434 -31.76 -5.45 36.64
C LEU A 434 -32.59 -5.41 37.95
N SER A 435 -33.21 -4.26 38.27
CA SER A 435 -33.92 -4.11 39.55
C SER A 435 -35.25 -4.87 39.59
N ASN A 436 -35.86 -5.08 38.42
CA ASN A 436 -37.04 -5.92 38.24
C ASN A 436 -36.75 -7.44 38.26
N GLY A 437 -35.47 -7.84 38.32
CA GLY A 437 -35.03 -9.23 38.35
C GLY A 437 -34.71 -9.84 36.97
N ASP A 438 -34.86 -9.09 35.89
CA ASP A 438 -34.44 -9.52 34.55
C ASP A 438 -32.91 -9.62 34.48
N GLU A 439 -32.43 -10.56 33.66
CA GLU A 439 -31.01 -10.80 33.43
C GLU A 439 -30.63 -10.39 32.00
N ILE A 440 -29.65 -9.49 31.88
CA ILE A 440 -29.10 -9.07 30.60
C ILE A 440 -27.77 -9.78 30.37
N THR A 441 -27.64 -10.43 29.22
CA THR A 441 -26.36 -11.04 28.83
C THR A 441 -25.38 -9.95 28.42
N VAL A 442 -24.19 -9.94 29.03
CA VAL A 442 -23.13 -8.99 28.68
C VAL A 442 -21.95 -9.74 28.10
N THR A 443 -21.59 -9.42 26.86
CA THR A 443 -20.38 -9.91 26.21
C THR A 443 -19.36 -8.78 26.06
N PHE A 444 -18.08 -9.14 25.91
CA PHE A 444 -16.97 -8.19 25.88
C PHE A 444 -16.06 -8.47 24.70
N GLY A 445 -15.68 -7.40 24.00
CA GLY A 445 -14.67 -7.44 22.95
C GLY A 445 -13.25 -7.58 23.51
N THR A 446 -12.28 -7.62 22.60
CA THR A 446 -10.85 -7.48 22.91
C THR A 446 -10.39 -6.19 22.28
N THR A 447 -9.84 -5.28 23.07
CA THR A 447 -9.40 -3.98 22.57
C THR A 447 -8.02 -4.05 21.91
N LYS A 448 -7.58 -2.99 21.20
CA LYS A 448 -6.24 -2.86 20.57
C LYS A 448 -5.03 -3.32 21.40
N ASP A 449 -5.07 -3.21 22.73
CA ASP A 449 -4.01 -3.70 23.62
C ASP A 449 -4.03 -5.24 23.82
N LEU A 450 -4.90 -5.95 23.09
CA LEU A 450 -5.16 -7.38 23.16
C LEU A 450 -5.69 -7.83 24.54
N ILE A 451 -6.33 -6.91 25.27
CA ILE A 451 -6.93 -7.17 26.57
C ILE A 451 -8.45 -7.17 26.45
N ASN A 452 -9.11 -8.07 27.19
CA ASN A 452 -10.55 -8.13 27.27
C ASN A 452 -11.16 -6.81 27.79
N ALA A 453 -12.24 -6.35 27.18
CA ALA A 453 -12.91 -5.08 27.53
C ALA A 453 -13.55 -5.08 28.92
N ASN A 454 -13.70 -6.20 29.63
CA ASN A 454 -14.22 -6.21 31.00
C ASN A 454 -13.13 -5.81 32.01
N GLN A 455 -12.95 -4.50 32.16
CA GLN A 455 -12.05 -3.92 33.16
C GLN A 455 -12.85 -3.24 34.27
N PRO A 456 -12.24 -2.99 35.45
CA PRO A 456 -12.94 -2.35 36.56
C PRO A 456 -13.40 -0.92 36.21
N VAL A 457 -14.71 -0.68 36.25
CA VAL A 457 -15.36 0.62 36.02
C VAL A 457 -16.04 1.14 37.27
N SER A 458 -16.38 2.43 37.29
CA SER A 458 -17.15 3.04 38.38
C SER A 458 -18.47 2.31 38.61
N ILE A 459 -18.86 2.13 39.88
CA ILE A 459 -20.16 1.55 40.21
C ILE A 459 -21.30 2.42 39.66
N ASP A 460 -21.13 3.75 39.66
CA ASP A 460 -22.13 4.67 39.11
C ASP A 460 -22.37 4.43 37.60
N LEU A 461 -21.37 3.94 36.84
CA LEU A 461 -21.54 3.57 35.43
C LEU A 461 -22.36 2.28 35.29
N ILE A 462 -22.08 1.27 36.12
CA ILE A 462 -22.84 0.02 36.14
C ILE A 462 -24.31 0.29 36.47
N ASP A 463 -24.56 1.15 37.46
CA ASP A 463 -25.91 1.58 37.84
C ASP A 463 -26.60 2.35 36.70
N GLY A 464 -25.86 3.21 35.99
CA GLY A 464 -26.36 3.92 34.80
C GLY A 464 -26.77 2.99 33.67
N ILE A 465 -25.97 1.96 33.36
CA ILE A 465 -26.28 0.96 32.33
C ILE A 465 -27.55 0.19 32.73
N LYS A 466 -27.66 -0.28 33.99
CA LYS A 466 -28.85 -0.99 34.48
C LYS A 466 -30.10 -0.14 34.37
N PHE A 467 -30.02 1.10 34.84
CA PHE A 467 -31.12 2.06 34.79
C PHE A 467 -31.59 2.26 33.35
N ALA A 468 -30.67 2.54 32.43
CA ALA A 468 -31.01 2.84 31.04
C ALA A 468 -31.63 1.64 30.32
N ILE A 469 -31.13 0.41 30.53
CA ILE A 469 -31.71 -0.79 29.91
C ILE A 469 -33.11 -1.08 30.47
N GLU A 470 -33.28 -0.98 31.79
CA GLU A 470 -34.59 -1.22 32.43
C GLU A 470 -35.65 -0.21 31.94
N GLU A 471 -35.28 1.07 31.86
CA GLU A 471 -36.17 2.11 31.33
C GLU A 471 -36.45 1.91 29.83
N ALA A 472 -35.43 1.60 29.02
CA ALA A 472 -35.60 1.33 27.59
C ALA A 472 -36.55 0.14 27.35
N ASN A 473 -36.37 -0.97 28.08
CA ASN A 473 -37.21 -2.16 27.98
C ASN A 473 -38.65 -1.94 28.43
N SER A 474 -38.91 -0.92 29.25
CA SER A 474 -40.27 -0.52 29.61
C SER A 474 -41.02 0.20 28.49
N ASN A 475 -40.28 0.77 27.53
CA ASN A 475 -40.80 1.49 26.37
C ASN A 475 -40.77 0.65 25.08
N LEU A 476 -40.03 -0.46 25.06
CA LEU A 476 -39.94 -1.38 23.93
C LEU A 476 -41.06 -2.43 23.95
N SER A 477 -41.38 -2.95 22.76
CA SER A 477 -42.27 -4.11 22.65
C SER A 477 -41.58 -5.35 23.21
N SER A 478 -42.35 -6.38 23.62
CA SER A 478 -41.77 -7.61 24.18
C SER A 478 -40.82 -8.35 23.22
N THR A 479 -40.95 -8.15 21.90
CA THR A 479 -40.05 -8.76 20.91
C THR A 479 -38.78 -7.94 20.67
N ASP A 480 -38.79 -6.66 21.05
CA ASP A 480 -37.69 -5.73 20.81
C ASP A 480 -36.92 -5.40 22.09
N GLN A 481 -37.25 -6.05 23.21
CA GLN A 481 -36.52 -5.87 24.46
C GLN A 481 -35.03 -6.18 24.27
N ILE A 482 -34.21 -5.36 24.91
CA ILE A 482 -32.77 -5.53 25.04
C ILE A 482 -32.56 -6.70 26.00
N THR A 483 -31.95 -7.77 25.52
CA THR A 483 -31.66 -9.01 26.25
C THR A 483 -30.17 -9.33 26.27
N SER A 484 -29.41 -8.80 25.32
CA SER A 484 -27.94 -8.79 25.37
C SER A 484 -27.37 -7.43 24.94
N ILE A 485 -26.18 -7.12 25.45
CA ILE A 485 -25.32 -6.05 24.96
C ILE A 485 -23.89 -6.56 24.78
N HIS A 486 -23.17 -5.98 23.83
CA HIS A 486 -21.73 -6.21 23.64
C HIS A 486 -20.95 -4.94 23.94
N ILE A 487 -20.02 -5.03 24.89
CA ILE A 487 -19.17 -3.92 25.33
C ILE A 487 -17.82 -4.03 24.64
N MET A 488 -17.52 -3.03 23.81
CA MET A 488 -16.29 -3.00 23.02
C MET A 488 -15.11 -2.41 23.79
N ALA A 489 -15.35 -1.40 24.62
CA ALA A 489 -14.31 -0.77 25.43
C ALA A 489 -14.84 -0.29 26.79
N THR A 490 -13.98 -0.34 27.82
CA THR A 490 -14.22 0.26 29.14
C THR A 490 -13.06 1.16 29.57
N THR A 491 -12.07 0.67 30.32
CA THR A 491 -10.87 1.45 30.70
C THR A 491 -9.71 1.26 29.75
N ASN A 492 -9.76 0.19 28.95
CA ASN A 492 -8.80 -0.17 27.93
C ASN A 492 -9.31 0.21 26.53
N GLY A 493 -8.50 -0.07 25.51
CA GLY A 493 -8.75 0.34 24.11
C GLY A 493 -8.51 1.81 23.80
N HIS A 494 -8.18 2.59 24.81
CA HIS A 494 -7.85 4.00 24.69
C HIS A 494 -6.39 4.20 25.11
N GLY A 495 -5.67 5.11 24.43
CA GLY A 495 -4.24 5.32 24.67
C GLY A 495 -3.92 5.57 26.15
N SER A 496 -2.73 5.18 26.62
CA SER A 496 -2.37 5.19 28.06
C SER A 496 -2.33 6.56 28.74
N THR A 497 -2.48 7.64 27.97
CA THR A 497 -2.40 9.03 28.44
C THR A 497 -3.48 9.86 27.76
N GLY A 498 -4.24 10.65 28.53
CA GLY A 498 -5.25 11.54 27.98
C GLY A 498 -6.29 11.92 29.02
N SER A 499 -7.26 12.73 28.61
CA SER A 499 -8.38 13.15 29.45
C SER A 499 -9.70 12.44 29.14
N SER A 500 -9.63 11.34 28.37
CA SER A 500 -10.80 10.49 28.05
C SER A 500 -11.45 9.92 29.31
N ASN A 501 -12.78 9.82 29.30
CA ASN A 501 -13.54 9.23 30.40
C ASN A 501 -13.37 7.71 30.52
N HIS A 502 -12.93 7.04 29.46
CA HIS A 502 -12.49 5.64 29.52
C HIS A 502 -11.33 5.47 30.51
N LEU A 503 -10.30 6.33 30.43
CA LEU A 503 -9.14 6.28 31.31
C LEU A 503 -9.47 6.57 32.79
N LYS A 504 -10.60 7.24 33.03
CA LYS A 504 -11.12 7.52 34.38
C LYS A 504 -11.98 6.39 34.93
N ALA A 505 -12.28 5.38 34.10
CA ALA A 505 -13.18 4.27 34.39
C ALA A 505 -14.64 4.70 34.58
N THR A 506 -15.05 5.75 33.87
CA THR A 506 -16.41 6.29 33.94
C THR A 506 -17.13 6.26 32.61
N ALA A 507 -16.56 5.61 31.59
CA ALA A 507 -17.18 5.43 30.27
C ALA A 507 -17.20 3.98 29.81
N VAL A 508 -18.12 3.68 28.91
CA VAL A 508 -18.29 2.40 28.20
C VAL A 508 -18.68 2.65 26.75
N ASP A 509 -18.18 1.81 25.84
CA ASP A 509 -18.65 1.77 24.46
C ASP A 509 -19.43 0.47 24.22
N ILE A 510 -20.68 0.60 23.80
CA ILE A 510 -21.59 -0.52 23.49
C ILE A 510 -21.78 -0.58 21.98
N SER A 511 -21.28 -1.63 21.33
CA SER A 511 -21.31 -1.77 19.86
C SER A 511 -22.41 -2.70 19.35
N ARG A 512 -23.03 -3.50 20.24
CA ARG A 512 -24.12 -4.42 19.86
C ARG A 512 -25.26 -4.42 20.86
N ILE A 513 -26.47 -4.59 20.34
CA ILE A 513 -27.69 -4.90 21.09
C ILE A 513 -28.27 -6.17 20.50
N ASN A 514 -28.63 -7.15 21.34
CA ASN A 514 -29.17 -8.44 20.90
C ASN A 514 -28.30 -9.11 19.82
N ASP A 515 -26.98 -9.05 20.03
CA ASP A 515 -25.94 -9.57 19.13
C ASP A 515 -25.89 -8.94 17.73
N GLN A 516 -26.63 -7.87 17.47
CA GLN A 516 -26.59 -7.13 16.20
C GLN A 516 -25.65 -5.93 16.30
N LYS A 517 -24.71 -5.80 15.36
CA LYS A 517 -23.79 -4.65 15.23
C LYS A 517 -24.58 -3.40 14.88
N MET A 518 -24.41 -2.31 15.63
CA MET A 518 -25.18 -1.08 15.41
C MET A 518 -24.92 -0.45 14.04
N ILE A 519 -23.68 -0.57 13.53
CA ILE A 519 -23.32 -0.11 12.19
C ILE A 519 -24.13 -0.81 11.08
N ILE A 520 -24.50 -2.09 11.29
CA ILE A 520 -25.28 -2.87 10.32
C ILE A 520 -26.77 -2.56 10.47
N THR A 521 -27.28 -2.48 11.70
CA THR A 521 -28.70 -2.22 11.92
C THR A 521 -29.11 -0.79 11.62
N GLY A 522 -28.14 0.14 11.60
CA GLY A 522 -28.39 1.57 11.68
C GLY A 522 -29.17 1.93 12.95
N VAL A 523 -29.78 3.12 12.95
CA VAL A 523 -30.63 3.59 14.06
C VAL A 523 -31.95 2.82 14.07
N ASN A 524 -32.19 2.05 15.14
CA ASN A 524 -33.44 1.32 15.37
C ASN A 524 -34.08 1.69 16.72
N ASP A 525 -35.27 1.15 17.01
CA ASP A 525 -36.01 1.49 18.24
C ASP A 525 -35.22 1.14 19.52
N GLN A 526 -34.41 0.08 19.52
CA GLN A 526 -33.62 -0.31 20.68
C GLN A 526 -32.54 0.73 20.99
N ILE A 527 -31.82 1.20 19.95
CA ILE A 527 -30.81 2.26 20.07
C ILE A 527 -31.46 3.57 20.52
N ILE A 528 -32.60 3.95 19.91
CA ILE A 528 -33.34 5.16 20.27
C ILE A 528 -33.75 5.14 21.75
N GLN A 529 -34.35 4.03 22.21
CA GLN A 529 -34.82 3.93 23.60
C GLN A 529 -33.66 3.84 24.58
N LEU A 530 -32.57 3.13 24.24
CA LEU A 530 -31.40 3.04 25.10
C LEU A 530 -30.72 4.40 25.27
N GLN A 531 -30.43 5.12 24.18
CA GLN A 531 -29.83 6.45 24.27
C GLN A 531 -30.76 7.44 24.98
N THR A 532 -32.06 7.42 24.71
CA THR A 532 -33.02 8.30 25.41
C THR A 532 -33.05 8.03 26.91
N SER A 533 -32.98 6.76 27.32
CA SER A 533 -32.98 6.37 28.74
C SER A 533 -31.65 6.72 29.43
N MET A 534 -30.52 6.66 28.72
CA MET A 534 -29.22 7.10 29.24
C MET A 534 -29.22 8.59 29.62
N ASP A 535 -29.89 9.45 28.86
CA ASP A 535 -30.04 10.89 29.20
C ASP A 535 -30.86 11.14 30.47
N ASN A 536 -31.73 10.19 30.85
CA ASN A 536 -32.55 10.29 32.06
C ASN A 536 -31.78 9.87 33.33
N PHE A 537 -30.59 9.28 33.20
CA PHE A 537 -29.79 8.90 34.34
C PHE A 537 -29.18 10.13 35.03
N SER A 538 -29.33 10.23 36.36
CA SER A 538 -28.98 11.45 37.11
C SER A 538 -27.49 11.85 37.06
N TYR A 539 -26.61 10.91 36.72
CA TYR A 539 -25.16 11.13 36.66
C TYR A 539 -24.62 11.03 35.24
N VAL A 540 -25.46 11.14 34.20
CA VAL A 540 -24.98 11.16 32.81
C VAL A 540 -24.02 12.32 32.58
N ARG A 541 -22.94 12.05 31.84
CA ARG A 541 -21.94 13.03 31.41
C ARG A 541 -21.93 13.12 29.88
N GLU A 542 -21.76 12.00 29.20
CA GLU A 542 -21.75 11.92 27.74
C GLU A 542 -22.63 10.76 27.29
N ASN A 543 -23.31 10.98 26.18
CA ASN A 543 -24.15 9.99 25.50
C ASN A 543 -24.03 10.26 24.00
N PHE A 544 -23.02 9.63 23.39
CA PHE A 544 -22.72 9.79 21.98
C PHE A 544 -23.01 8.47 21.27
N GLY A 545 -23.87 8.49 20.28
CA GLY A 545 -24.19 7.30 19.53
C GLY A 545 -24.93 7.62 18.24
N PRO A 546 -25.46 6.58 17.56
CA PRO A 546 -26.00 6.72 16.22
C PRO A 546 -27.25 7.61 16.16
N TYR A 547 -28.05 7.65 17.24
CA TYR A 547 -29.28 8.46 17.28
C TYR A 547 -29.00 9.93 17.60
N PHE A 548 -28.15 10.21 18.59
CA PHE A 548 -27.74 11.57 18.95
C PHE A 548 -26.41 11.63 19.69
N LYS A 549 -25.88 12.86 19.82
CA LYS A 549 -24.62 13.16 20.52
C LYS A 549 -24.82 14.26 21.55
N HIS A 550 -25.12 13.87 22.78
CA HIS A 550 -25.43 14.79 23.88
C HIS A 550 -24.33 14.79 24.94
N LYS A 551 -24.02 15.98 25.48
CA LYS A 551 -23.08 16.15 26.59
C LYS A 551 -23.70 17.01 27.68
N TYR A 552 -23.77 16.49 28.90
CA TYR A 552 -24.28 17.21 30.07
C TYR A 552 -23.14 17.79 30.89
N SER A 553 -23.21 19.08 31.20
CA SER A 553 -22.23 19.79 32.03
C SER A 553 -22.81 20.00 33.44
N ILE A 554 -22.25 19.30 34.43
CA ILE A 554 -22.70 19.39 35.83
C ILE A 554 -22.34 20.74 36.46
N GLU A 555 -21.23 21.36 36.03
CA GLU A 555 -20.76 22.66 36.52
C GLU A 555 -21.75 23.78 36.20
N THR A 556 -22.36 23.70 35.02
CA THR A 556 -23.31 24.70 34.52
C THR A 556 -24.76 24.23 34.63
N ASN A 557 -24.99 22.95 34.94
CA ASN A 557 -26.29 22.29 34.93
C ASN A 557 -27.03 22.49 33.59
N THR A 558 -26.34 22.24 32.48
CA THR A 558 -26.87 22.45 31.12
C THR A 558 -26.49 21.33 30.18
N TRP A 559 -27.41 20.97 29.29
CA TRP A 559 -27.18 20.09 28.17
C TRP A 559 -26.64 20.82 26.94
N ASN A 560 -25.68 20.20 26.26
CA ASN A 560 -25.38 20.46 24.87
C ASN A 560 -25.93 19.30 24.01
N TYR A 561 -27.07 19.54 23.36
CA TYR A 561 -27.75 18.55 22.53
C TYR A 561 -27.17 18.42 21.10
N ASN A 562 -26.20 19.27 20.73
CA ASN A 562 -25.55 19.24 19.43
C ASN A 562 -24.02 19.25 19.63
N TYR A 563 -23.52 18.36 20.48
CA TYR A 563 -22.08 18.31 20.76
C TYR A 563 -21.35 17.82 19.50
N ASN A 564 -20.46 18.66 18.96
CA ASN A 564 -19.74 18.35 17.73
C ASN A 564 -18.59 17.38 18.05
N VAL A 565 -18.88 16.09 17.97
CA VAL A 565 -17.92 14.98 18.08
C VAL A 565 -18.05 14.08 16.85
N SER A 566 -16.91 13.75 16.24
CA SER A 566 -16.84 12.82 15.11
C SER A 566 -17.07 11.37 15.56
N GLY A 567 -17.34 10.46 14.62
CA GLY A 567 -17.56 9.03 14.90
C GLY A 567 -18.85 8.72 15.67
N HIS A 568 -18.87 7.58 16.39
CA HIS A 568 -20.02 7.08 17.17
C HIS A 568 -21.26 6.74 16.35
N ASN A 569 -21.10 6.36 15.08
CA ASN A 569 -22.20 5.87 14.25
C ASN A 569 -22.36 4.34 14.36
N ASP A 570 -21.35 3.68 14.91
CA ASP A 570 -21.15 2.24 15.02
C ASP A 570 -21.31 1.70 16.45
N HIS A 571 -21.37 2.59 17.45
CA HIS A 571 -21.51 2.24 18.86
C HIS A 571 -22.11 3.40 19.67
N ILE A 572 -22.54 3.11 20.91
CA ILE A 572 -22.93 4.10 21.91
C ILE A 572 -21.80 4.25 22.93
N HIS A 573 -21.20 5.43 23.01
CA HIS A 573 -20.37 5.89 24.10
C HIS A 573 -21.22 6.51 25.21
N PHE A 574 -21.17 5.91 26.39
CA PHE A 574 -21.88 6.40 27.57
C PHE A 574 -20.91 6.63 28.72
N SER A 575 -20.93 7.84 29.29
CA SER A 575 -20.12 8.17 30.45
C SER A 575 -20.91 8.82 31.57
N VAL A 576 -20.42 8.65 32.80
CA VAL A 576 -21.05 9.18 34.02
C VAL A 576 -20.11 10.07 34.82
N ARG A 577 -20.71 10.99 35.59
CA ARG A 577 -20.02 11.88 36.53
C ARG A 577 -20.94 12.23 37.68
N ARG A 578 -20.44 12.02 38.90
CA ARG A 578 -21.14 12.32 40.15
C ARG A 578 -20.48 13.48 40.89
#